data_AF-A0A3M7S4T2-F1
#
_entry.id   AF-A0A3M7S4T2-F1
#
_cell.length_a   1.000
_cell.length_b   1.000
_cell.length_c   1.000
_cell.angle_alpha   90.00
_cell.angle_beta   90.00
_cell.angle_gamma   90.00
#
_symmetry.space_group_name_H-M   'P 1'
#
loop_
_entity.id
_entity.type
_entity.pdbx_description
1 polymer ?
#
loop_
_entity_poly.entity_id
_entity_poly.type
_entity_poly.pdbx_seq_one_letter_code
_entity_poly.pdbx_strand_id
1 'polypeptide(L)'
;MLNDFRTIFLIHDKRFLHILSRDDILFDYMSIENYKTIRKHRINTLLNKKILSKDCEIKKNKQKWLLKPNSLGKCERIILGKNVSIEKWIQAVDNLKQNFVIQEYIEQKKFFLKSAKNCNIVGTLLCFNDTFYCPGIYRASRKDLVSLSQEGLILYPLVQPDLLIKISNTSGVFFNHKPFLINHECFYQIESFSFKDADLYLSSLLKHGFVLLELKFEDIGSNFLMSLLHSLNMQPRSHGNKDRDYIWEIKPFLAGPSAPRSHTDETFQMHTDASYDINPARYFALQCLRNDRLNGGQNLVVKLQDILNELTQNEIDLLVSVKVKIKIPQEFKRKDMTEDFVLESILYTKFGEILVRYRHDIILNANELCDKYIEALEKFERLINLKENFYTEEPKYLTKTDSLLE
;
A
#
# COMPACT_ATOMS: atom_id res chain seq x y z
N MET A 1 10.88 8.39 -12.58
CA MET A 1 10.17 8.56 -11.29
C MET A 1 9.34 9.83 -11.40
N LEU A 2 8.06 9.68 -11.72
CA LEU A 2 7.10 10.80 -11.72
C LEU A 2 6.50 10.84 -10.32
N ASN A 3 6.78 11.91 -9.57
CA ASN A 3 6.14 12.13 -8.28
C ASN A 3 4.67 12.51 -8.53
N ASP A 4 3.72 11.74 -8.00
CA ASP A 4 2.32 12.12 -8.01
C ASP A 4 2.13 13.32 -7.06
N PHE A 5 1.82 14.48 -7.62
CA PHE A 5 1.66 15.74 -6.89
C PHE A 5 0.51 15.74 -5.88
N ARG A 6 -0.37 14.73 -5.89
CA ARG A 6 -1.53 14.64 -4.98
C ARG A 6 -1.21 14.04 -3.61
N THR A 7 -0.01 13.50 -3.39
CA THR A 7 0.30 12.69 -2.19
C THR A 7 1.46 13.18 -1.33
N ILE A 8 2.14 14.26 -1.69
CA ILE A 8 3.26 14.78 -0.88
C ILE A 8 3.15 16.29 -0.70
N PHE A 9 2.69 16.73 0.47
CA PHE A 9 3.08 18.05 0.97
C PHE A 9 4.57 17.99 1.30
N LEU A 10 5.42 18.33 0.32
CA LEU A 10 6.85 18.50 0.56
C LEU A 10 7.03 19.78 1.39
N ILE A 11 6.92 19.66 2.71
CA ILE A 11 7.35 20.69 3.62
C ILE A 11 8.87 20.77 3.53
N HIS A 12 9.37 21.60 2.60
CA HIS A 12 10.79 21.94 2.50
C HIS A 12 11.27 22.83 3.66
N ASP A 13 10.39 23.10 4.63
CA ASP A 13 10.66 23.84 5.83
C ASP A 13 11.30 22.98 6.91
N LYS A 14 12.58 23.22 7.13
CA LYS A 14 13.40 22.46 8.10
C LYS A 14 12.96 22.67 9.56
N ARG A 15 12.08 23.64 9.85
CA ARG A 15 11.47 23.79 11.18
C ARG A 15 10.60 22.59 11.53
N PHE A 16 10.06 21.87 10.55
CA PHE A 16 9.34 20.62 10.76
C PHE A 16 10.18 19.59 11.52
N LEU A 17 11.50 19.54 11.30
CA LEU A 17 12.39 18.62 12.02
C LEU A 17 12.47 18.91 13.53
N HIS A 18 12.03 20.09 13.98
CA HIS A 18 11.88 20.37 15.42
C HIS A 18 10.80 19.50 16.06
N ILE A 19 9.74 19.15 15.31
CA ILE A 19 8.66 18.26 15.79
C ILE A 19 9.24 16.89 16.15
N LEU A 20 10.15 16.37 15.31
CA LEU A 20 10.86 15.12 15.60
C LEU A 20 11.76 15.20 16.85
N SER A 21 12.05 16.40 17.34
CA SER A 21 12.81 16.63 18.59
C SER A 21 11.92 16.81 19.82
N ARG A 22 10.59 16.77 19.67
CA ARG A 22 9.61 16.92 20.76
C ARG A 22 9.10 15.56 21.21
N ASP A 23 9.63 15.10 22.34
CA ASP A 23 9.28 13.80 22.91
C ASP A 23 7.78 13.69 23.21
N ASP A 24 7.16 14.76 23.69
CA ASP A 24 5.72 14.82 23.97
C ASP A 24 4.84 14.65 22.73
N ILE A 25 5.29 15.12 21.56
CA ILE A 25 4.59 14.81 20.31
C ILE A 25 4.84 13.36 19.91
N LEU A 26 6.07 12.87 19.96
CA LEU A 26 6.38 11.54 19.45
C LEU A 26 5.66 10.43 20.22
N PHE A 27 5.50 10.56 21.54
CA PHE A 27 4.79 9.56 22.33
C PHE A 27 3.33 9.33 21.90
N ASP A 28 2.67 10.33 21.31
CA ASP A 28 1.29 10.22 20.86
C ASP A 28 1.14 9.43 19.54
N TYR A 29 2.22 9.30 18.75
CA TYR A 29 2.14 8.79 17.37
C TYR A 29 2.99 7.54 17.09
N MET A 30 3.73 7.00 18.07
CA MET A 30 4.52 5.78 17.86
C MET A 30 4.70 4.95 19.13
N SER A 31 4.96 3.66 18.94
CA SER A 31 5.32 2.75 20.03
C SER A 31 6.61 3.19 20.74
N ILE A 32 6.77 2.78 22.01
CA ILE A 32 7.96 3.06 22.81
C ILE A 32 9.25 2.55 22.12
N GLU A 33 9.16 1.43 21.41
CA GLU A 33 10.28 0.86 20.66
C GLU A 33 10.68 1.75 19.48
N ASN A 34 9.71 2.15 18.64
CA ASN A 34 9.94 3.05 17.52
C ASN A 34 10.47 4.41 17.99
N TYR A 35 9.93 4.91 19.11
CA TYR A 35 10.42 6.11 19.76
C TYR A 35 11.90 6.02 20.15
N LYS A 36 12.31 4.92 20.82
CA LYS A 36 13.70 4.69 21.21
C LYS A 36 14.62 4.64 19.98
N THR A 37 14.17 4.04 18.89
CA THR A 37 14.91 3.96 17.62
C THR A 37 15.06 5.33 16.97
N ILE A 38 13.95 6.05 16.73
CA ILE A 38 13.96 7.38 16.11
C ILE A 38 14.77 8.37 16.96
N ARG A 39 14.66 8.31 18.29
CA ARG A 39 15.44 9.17 19.20
C ARG A 39 16.95 9.03 19.02
N LYS A 40 17.45 7.84 18.68
CA LYS A 40 18.89 7.60 18.43
C LYS A 40 19.36 8.14 17.08
N HIS A 41 18.46 8.25 16.10
CA HIS A 41 18.81 8.58 14.71
C HIS A 41 18.30 9.94 14.23
N ARG A 42 17.55 10.67 15.05
CA ARG A 42 17.09 12.03 14.74
C ARG A 42 18.20 13.07 14.91
N ILE A 43 18.17 14.09 14.05
CA ILE A 43 19.04 15.26 14.21
C ILE A 43 18.30 16.30 15.05
N ASN A 44 18.83 16.60 16.23
CA ASN A 44 18.29 17.62 17.10
C ASN A 44 18.23 18.98 16.37
N THR A 45 17.04 19.55 16.29
CA THR A 45 16.77 20.79 15.56
C THR A 45 16.18 21.82 16.51
N LEU A 46 16.81 22.99 16.63
CA LEU A 46 16.38 24.07 17.51
C LEU A 46 15.81 25.24 16.69
N LEU A 47 14.68 25.76 17.16
CA LEU A 47 14.06 26.98 16.65
C LEU A 47 14.56 28.20 17.43
N ASN A 48 14.52 29.37 16.80
CA ASN A 48 15.07 30.62 17.31
C ASN A 48 14.70 30.92 18.78
N LYS A 49 13.41 30.77 19.15
CA LYS A 49 12.92 31.04 20.52
C LYS A 49 13.55 30.16 21.62
N LYS A 50 14.04 28.95 21.30
CA LYS A 50 14.71 28.04 22.26
C LYS A 50 16.23 28.22 22.32
N ILE A 51 16.82 29.04 21.45
CA ILE A 51 18.26 29.31 21.44
C ILE A 51 18.65 30.13 22.68
N LEU A 52 17.76 31.01 23.14
CA LEU A 52 18.00 31.86 24.31
C LEU A 52 18.38 31.08 25.57
N SER A 53 17.87 29.86 25.75
CA SER A 53 18.21 29.02 26.92
C SER A 53 19.49 28.19 26.75
N LYS A 54 20.04 28.09 25.52
CA LYS A 54 21.25 27.30 25.19
C LYS A 54 22.35 28.11 24.51
N ASP A 55 22.23 29.43 24.48
CA ASP A 55 23.09 30.32 23.70
C ASP A 55 24.57 30.19 24.07
N CYS A 56 24.87 30.18 25.37
CA CYS A 56 26.22 29.95 25.88
C CYS A 56 26.83 28.61 25.45
N GLU A 57 26.02 27.54 25.40
CA GLU A 57 26.47 26.20 24.99
C GLU A 57 26.78 26.17 23.48
N ILE A 58 25.88 26.74 22.67
CA ILE A 58 25.98 26.76 21.21
C ILE A 58 27.19 27.59 20.76
N LYS A 59 27.41 28.75 21.40
CA LYS A 59 28.56 29.62 21.11
C LYS A 59 29.89 28.96 21.48
N LYS A 60 29.98 28.34 22.67
CA LYS A 60 31.20 27.66 23.14
C LYS A 60 31.53 26.41 22.31
N ASN A 61 30.52 25.64 21.93
CA ASN A 61 30.70 24.35 21.25
C ASN A 61 30.45 24.41 19.73
N LYS A 62 30.95 25.45 19.04
CA LYS A 62 30.68 25.69 17.60
C LYS A 62 30.85 24.47 16.70
N GLN A 63 31.78 23.58 17.05
CA GLN A 63 32.10 22.38 16.28
C GLN A 63 30.91 21.40 16.17
N LYS A 64 30.02 21.41 17.18
CA LYS A 64 28.85 20.53 17.26
C LYS A 64 27.63 21.06 16.52
N TRP A 65 27.69 22.26 15.95
CA TRP A 65 26.50 22.95 15.46
C TRP A 65 26.64 23.49 14.05
N LEU A 66 25.51 23.60 13.36
CA LEU A 66 25.38 24.29 12.09
C LEU A 66 24.13 25.16 12.06
N LEU A 67 24.21 26.27 11.32
CA LEU A 67 23.10 27.16 11.02
C LEU A 67 22.65 26.91 9.59
N LYS A 68 21.35 26.75 9.37
CA LYS A 68 20.80 26.57 8.02
C LYS A 68 19.51 27.37 7.83
N PRO A 69 19.26 27.95 6.64
CA PRO A 69 17.98 28.54 6.32
C PRO A 69 16.87 27.49 6.35
N ASN A 70 15.71 27.86 6.89
CA ASN A 70 14.57 26.96 7.02
C ASN A 70 14.05 26.49 5.65
N SER A 71 13.97 27.37 4.65
CA SER A 71 13.33 27.07 3.35
C SER A 71 14.30 26.84 2.16
N LEU A 72 15.59 27.17 2.28
CA LEU A 72 16.52 27.06 1.13
C LEU A 72 17.11 25.65 0.95
N GLY A 73 17.33 25.24 -0.29
CA GLY A 73 17.95 23.96 -0.66
C GLY A 73 19.45 24.04 -0.96
N LYS A 74 20.01 22.96 -1.52
CA LYS A 74 21.34 22.93 -2.19
C LYS A 74 22.54 23.45 -1.37
N CYS A 75 22.48 23.33 -0.04
CA CYS A 75 23.51 23.82 0.88
C CYS A 75 23.75 25.34 0.85
N GLU A 76 22.81 26.12 0.33
CA GLU A 76 22.94 27.57 0.27
C GLU A 76 22.88 28.20 1.66
N ARG A 77 23.84 29.10 1.94
CA ARG A 77 23.92 29.87 3.19
C ARG A 77 23.99 29.03 4.47
N ILE A 78 24.43 27.77 4.37
CA ILE A 78 24.73 26.94 5.54
C ILE A 78 26.04 27.43 6.17
N ILE A 79 26.03 27.67 7.48
CA ILE A 79 27.21 28.00 8.26
C ILE A 79 27.52 26.79 9.14
N LEU A 80 28.61 26.08 8.83
CA LEU A 80 29.15 25.04 9.68
C LEU A 80 30.03 25.70 10.74
N GLY A 81 29.66 25.60 12.03
CA GLY A 81 30.43 26.24 13.09
C GLY A 81 31.87 25.75 13.14
N LYS A 82 32.12 24.50 12.73
CA LYS A 82 33.47 23.96 12.57
C LYS A 82 34.36 24.66 11.53
N ASN A 83 33.77 25.20 10.46
CA ASN A 83 34.50 25.74 9.31
C ASN A 83 34.64 27.27 9.34
N VAL A 84 34.19 27.93 10.41
CA VAL A 84 34.30 29.40 10.58
C VAL A 84 35.07 29.76 11.85
N SER A 85 35.61 30.97 11.92
CA SER A 85 36.23 31.48 13.16
C SER A 85 35.19 31.62 14.29
N ILE A 86 35.66 31.69 15.53
CA ILE A 86 34.76 31.81 16.69
C ILE A 86 34.00 33.14 16.67
N GLU A 87 34.65 34.23 16.24
CA GLU A 87 34.04 35.56 16.13
C GLU A 87 32.90 35.54 15.11
N LYS A 88 33.16 34.95 13.93
CA LYS A 88 32.14 34.81 12.88
C LYS A 88 31.00 33.90 13.32
N TRP A 89 31.29 32.84 14.09
CA TRP A 89 30.27 31.96 14.65
C TRP A 89 29.37 32.71 15.64
N ILE A 90 29.96 33.38 16.63
CA ILE A 90 29.24 34.16 17.64
C ILE A 90 28.36 35.21 16.96
N GLN A 91 28.91 35.96 16.01
CA GLN A 91 28.15 36.95 15.24
C GLN A 91 26.98 36.33 14.47
N ALA A 92 27.15 35.13 13.90
CA ALA A 92 26.09 34.45 13.17
C ALA A 92 24.97 33.93 14.09
N VAL A 93 25.31 33.50 15.30
CA VAL A 93 24.34 33.09 16.32
C VAL A 93 23.60 34.30 16.89
N ASP A 94 24.31 35.39 17.21
CA ASP A 94 23.71 36.63 17.73
C ASP A 94 22.73 37.28 16.76
N ASN A 95 23.04 37.21 15.46
CA ASN A 95 22.20 37.80 14.40
C ASN A 95 21.25 36.78 13.77
N LEU A 96 20.96 35.67 14.44
CA LEU A 96 20.14 34.61 13.86
C LEU A 96 18.70 35.09 13.63
N LYS A 97 18.30 35.09 12.36
CA LYS A 97 16.94 35.48 11.94
C LYS A 97 15.95 34.33 12.14
N GLN A 98 14.65 34.64 12.16
CA GLN A 98 13.59 33.63 12.32
C GLN A 98 13.52 32.60 11.20
N ASN A 99 14.10 32.90 10.04
CA ASN A 99 14.17 32.01 8.88
C ASN A 99 15.39 31.07 8.90
N PHE A 100 16.04 30.90 10.05
CA PHE A 100 17.10 29.91 10.25
C PHE A 100 16.71 28.91 11.34
N VAL A 101 17.31 27.73 11.27
CA VAL A 101 17.30 26.73 12.34
C VAL A 101 18.74 26.38 12.70
N ILE A 102 18.94 25.99 13.95
CA ILE A 102 20.20 25.41 14.43
C ILE A 102 20.04 23.90 14.47
N GLN A 103 21.05 23.17 14.00
CA GLN A 103 21.10 21.72 14.09
C GLN A 103 22.44 21.23 14.58
N GLU A 104 22.42 20.07 15.23
CA GLU A 104 23.63 19.34 15.55
C GLU A 104 24.34 18.91 14.26
N TYR A 105 25.65 19.10 14.23
CA TYR A 105 26.51 18.57 13.18
C TYR A 105 26.76 17.09 13.45
N ILE A 106 26.43 16.26 12.48
CA ILE A 106 26.70 14.81 12.54
C ILE A 106 28.05 14.55 11.90
N GLU A 107 28.96 13.99 12.69
CA GLU A 107 30.22 13.47 12.18
C GLU A 107 29.94 12.26 11.29
N GLN A 108 30.39 12.35 10.05
CA GLN A 108 30.17 11.32 9.04
C GLN A 108 31.42 10.46 8.89
N LYS A 109 31.21 9.15 8.76
CA LYS A 109 32.26 8.23 8.34
C LYS A 109 32.82 8.69 6.99
N LYS A 110 34.14 8.64 6.84
CA LYS A 110 34.82 8.91 5.57
C LYS A 110 34.89 7.63 4.75
N PHE A 111 34.62 7.76 3.47
CA PHE A 111 34.59 6.64 2.52
C PHE A 111 35.68 6.80 1.46
N PHE A 112 36.20 5.66 1.00
CA PHE A 112 37.12 5.58 -0.11
C PHE A 112 36.34 5.17 -1.36
N LEU A 113 36.27 6.07 -2.34
CA LEU A 113 35.71 5.82 -3.65
C LEU A 113 36.85 5.61 -4.64
N LYS A 114 36.60 4.83 -5.69
CA LYS A 114 37.58 4.57 -6.76
C LYS A 114 38.11 5.87 -7.40
N SER A 115 37.25 6.88 -7.55
CA SER A 115 37.57 8.19 -8.12
C SER A 115 37.94 9.26 -7.08
N ALA A 116 37.71 9.02 -5.79
CA ALA A 116 37.99 10.00 -4.74
C ALA A 116 38.18 9.36 -3.36
N LYS A 117 39.29 9.67 -2.70
CA LYS A 117 39.54 9.23 -1.31
C LYS A 117 38.94 10.22 -0.31
N ASN A 118 38.62 9.72 0.89
CA ASN A 118 38.17 10.50 2.05
C ASN A 118 36.92 11.37 1.80
N CYS A 119 35.89 10.79 1.20
CA CYS A 119 34.64 11.50 0.92
C CYS A 119 33.61 11.32 2.05
N ASN A 120 32.85 12.38 2.32
CA ASN A 120 31.55 12.29 2.98
C ASN A 120 30.53 11.78 1.96
N ILE A 121 29.56 10.98 2.40
CA ILE A 121 28.49 10.44 1.55
C ILE A 121 27.14 10.70 2.22
N VAL A 122 26.20 11.25 1.44
CA VAL A 122 24.79 11.39 1.84
C VAL A 122 23.91 10.76 0.77
N GLY A 123 22.81 10.14 1.14
CA GLY A 123 21.89 9.51 0.20
C GLY A 123 20.45 9.64 0.61
N THR A 124 19.56 9.21 -0.27
CA THR A 124 18.14 9.06 0.02
C THR A 124 17.79 7.58 0.07
N LEU A 125 16.84 7.23 0.93
CA LEU A 125 16.15 5.96 0.88
C LEU A 125 14.77 6.25 0.30
N LEU A 126 14.32 5.43 -0.65
CA LEU A 126 13.00 5.58 -1.25
C LEU A 126 12.03 4.74 -0.43
N CYS A 127 11.27 5.42 0.43
CA CYS A 127 10.26 4.79 1.27
C CYS A 127 8.90 5.45 1.02
N PHE A 128 7.82 4.66 0.97
CA PHE A 128 6.44 5.15 0.89
C PHE A 128 5.50 4.18 1.61
N ASN A 129 4.58 4.69 2.43
CA ASN A 129 3.61 3.90 3.22
C ASN A 129 4.22 2.64 3.84
N ASP A 130 5.23 2.82 4.69
CA ASP A 130 5.96 1.74 5.37
C ASP A 130 6.66 0.72 4.46
N THR A 131 6.78 1.01 3.16
CA THR A 131 7.51 0.18 2.20
C THR A 131 8.82 0.84 1.85
N PHE A 132 9.93 0.12 2.04
CA PHE A 132 11.22 0.47 1.44
C PHE A 132 11.30 -0.11 0.03
N TYR A 133 11.45 0.75 -0.98
CA TYR A 133 11.52 0.33 -2.38
C TYR A 133 12.95 0.02 -2.80
N CYS A 134 13.84 0.99 -2.59
CA CYS A 134 15.27 0.83 -2.85
C CYS A 134 16.04 2.05 -2.32
N PRO A 135 17.38 1.98 -2.24
CA PRO A 135 18.18 3.17 -2.03
C PRO A 135 18.05 4.10 -3.25
N GLY A 136 17.86 5.39 -2.99
CA GLY A 136 17.80 6.43 -4.02
C GLY A 136 19.19 6.92 -4.42
N ILE A 137 19.28 8.16 -4.90
CA ILE A 137 20.56 8.72 -5.34
C ILE A 137 21.44 9.06 -4.15
N TYR A 138 22.69 8.61 -4.18
CA TYR A 138 23.72 9.01 -3.25
C TYR A 138 24.60 10.10 -3.85
N ARG A 139 25.19 10.90 -2.98
CA ARG A 139 26.11 11.99 -3.34
C ARG A 139 27.33 11.91 -2.45
N ALA A 140 28.48 12.20 -3.02
CA ALA A 140 29.74 12.22 -2.29
C ALA A 140 30.50 13.53 -2.51
N SER A 141 31.23 14.00 -1.49
CA SER A 141 32.14 15.13 -1.62
C SER A 141 33.31 15.00 -0.64
N ARG A 142 34.47 15.56 -0.99
CA ARG A 142 35.60 15.73 -0.06
C ARG A 142 35.32 16.82 0.98
N LYS A 143 34.40 17.75 0.67
CA LYS A 143 33.98 18.83 1.57
C LYS A 143 32.93 18.33 2.56
N ASP A 144 32.76 19.06 3.66
CA ASP A 144 31.77 18.75 4.69
C ASP A 144 30.33 18.96 4.23
N LEU A 145 30.11 19.92 3.33
CA LEU A 145 28.82 20.12 2.67
C LEU A 145 28.80 19.31 1.38
N VAL A 146 27.97 18.28 1.36
CA VAL A 146 27.81 17.42 0.18
C VAL A 146 26.75 18.01 -0.74
N SER A 147 27.18 18.80 -1.73
CA SER A 147 26.33 19.39 -2.76
C SER A 147 26.88 19.13 -4.16
N LEU A 148 25.97 18.87 -5.12
CA LEU A 148 26.34 18.73 -6.53
C LEU A 148 26.84 20.04 -7.15
N SER A 149 26.40 21.19 -6.64
CA SER A 149 26.84 22.49 -7.15
C SER A 149 28.27 22.86 -6.78
N GLN A 150 28.91 22.12 -5.86
CA GLN A 150 30.21 22.48 -5.27
C GLN A 150 31.15 21.26 -5.18
N GLU A 151 31.34 20.55 -6.30
CA GLU A 151 32.22 19.37 -6.48
C GLU A 151 31.64 18.02 -6.00
N GLY A 152 30.31 17.89 -5.93
CA GLY A 152 29.68 16.63 -5.56
C GLY A 152 29.71 15.60 -6.69
N LEU A 153 30.06 14.36 -6.35
CA LEU A 153 29.89 13.19 -7.22
C LEU A 153 28.50 12.60 -6.99
N ILE A 154 27.86 12.13 -8.05
CA ILE A 154 26.65 11.31 -7.97
C ILE A 154 27.08 9.84 -7.89
N LEU A 155 26.47 9.12 -6.96
CA LEU A 155 26.65 7.68 -6.80
C LEU A 155 25.30 7.00 -7.01
N TYR A 156 25.27 6.04 -7.93
CA TYR A 156 24.11 5.18 -8.14
C TYR A 156 24.33 3.89 -7.37
N PRO A 157 23.45 3.56 -6.40
CA PRO A 157 23.57 2.33 -5.66
C PRO A 157 23.31 1.14 -6.60
N LEU A 158 24.25 0.20 -6.65
CA LEU A 158 23.99 -1.12 -7.22
C LEU A 158 23.66 -2.05 -6.05
N VAL A 159 22.44 -2.57 -6.05
CA VAL A 159 22.01 -3.51 -5.02
C VAL A 159 22.14 -4.92 -5.58
N GLN A 160 22.95 -5.76 -4.93
CA GLN A 160 23.01 -7.18 -5.27
C GLN A 160 21.68 -7.85 -4.89
N PRO A 161 21.10 -8.70 -5.74
CA PRO A 161 19.82 -9.35 -5.49
C PRO A 161 19.75 -10.01 -4.10
N ASP A 162 20.81 -10.68 -3.68
CA ASP A 162 20.90 -11.41 -2.41
C ASP A 162 20.85 -10.49 -1.17
N LEU A 163 21.25 -9.22 -1.33
CA LEU A 163 21.24 -8.24 -0.24
C LEU A 163 19.85 -7.63 -0.03
N LEU A 164 19.02 -7.54 -1.08
CA LEU A 164 17.62 -7.13 -0.98
C LEU A 164 16.85 -8.11 -0.10
N ILE A 165 17.11 -9.41 -0.27
CA ILE A 165 16.52 -10.49 0.52
C ILE A 165 16.93 -10.38 2.01
N LYS A 166 18.17 -9.98 2.31
CA LYS A 166 18.62 -9.76 3.70
C LYS A 166 17.98 -8.51 4.35
N ILE A 167 17.78 -7.44 3.59
CA ILE A 167 17.15 -6.21 4.11
C ILE A 167 15.63 -6.40 4.28
N SER A 168 14.99 -7.21 3.42
CA SER A 168 13.60 -7.64 3.66
C SER A 168 13.46 -8.54 4.89
N ASN A 169 14.52 -9.29 5.25
CA ASN A 169 14.52 -10.20 6.39
C ASN A 169 15.03 -9.59 7.70
N THR A 170 15.47 -8.32 7.72
CA THR A 170 15.73 -7.62 8.99
C THR A 170 14.40 -7.20 9.62
N SER A 171 13.84 -8.11 10.41
CA SER A 171 12.76 -7.87 11.35
C SER A 171 13.13 -6.72 12.29
N GLY A 172 12.59 -5.53 12.06
CA GLY A 172 12.74 -4.45 13.02
C GLY A 172 12.28 -3.06 12.58
N VAL A 173 12.21 -2.73 11.30
CA VAL A 173 11.89 -1.34 10.89
C VAL A 173 11.15 -1.33 9.54
N PHE A 174 9.82 -1.34 9.60
CA PHE A 174 8.84 -1.14 8.50
C PHE A 174 8.63 -2.29 7.51
N PHE A 175 7.97 -3.36 7.96
CA PHE A 175 7.20 -4.23 7.07
C PHE A 175 5.83 -4.49 7.72
N ASN A 176 4.82 -3.71 7.32
CA ASN A 176 3.42 -4.09 7.56
C ASN A 176 2.68 -4.54 6.29
N HIS A 177 3.33 -4.52 5.12
CA HIS A 177 2.76 -5.19 3.94
C HIS A 177 3.27 -6.63 3.95
N LYS A 178 2.39 -7.57 4.32
CA LYS A 178 2.65 -8.99 4.08
C LYS A 178 2.80 -9.16 2.57
N PRO A 179 3.96 -9.60 2.05
CA PRO A 179 4.08 -9.92 0.64
C PRO A 179 3.03 -10.98 0.28
N PHE A 180 2.21 -10.67 -0.73
CA PHE A 180 1.27 -11.64 -1.28
C PHE A 180 2.05 -12.78 -1.93
N LEU A 181 2.00 -13.94 -1.27
CA LEU A 181 2.54 -15.18 -1.79
C LEU A 181 1.35 -15.97 -2.33
N ILE A 182 1.15 -15.90 -3.65
CA ILE A 182 0.31 -16.88 -4.34
C ILE A 182 0.94 -18.24 -4.05
N ASN A 183 0.19 -19.09 -3.35
CA ASN A 183 0.65 -20.46 -3.15
C ASN A 183 0.87 -21.07 -4.53
N HIS A 184 2.03 -21.69 -4.76
CA HIS A 184 2.36 -22.34 -6.03
C HIS A 184 1.28 -23.36 -6.46
N GLU A 185 0.54 -23.94 -5.52
CA GLU A 185 -0.62 -24.80 -5.80
C GLU A 185 -1.79 -24.07 -6.49
N CYS A 186 -1.84 -22.74 -6.47
CA CYS A 186 -2.90 -21.94 -7.08
C CYS A 186 -2.55 -21.44 -8.48
N PHE A 187 -1.35 -21.72 -8.99
CA PHE A 187 -0.89 -21.18 -10.27
C PHE A 187 -0.62 -22.31 -11.28
N TYR A 188 -1.28 -22.23 -12.44
CA TYR A 188 -1.14 -23.22 -13.49
C TYR A 188 -0.88 -22.56 -14.85
N GLN A 189 0.14 -23.05 -15.56
CA GLN A 189 0.42 -22.66 -16.94
C GLN A 189 -0.22 -23.67 -17.88
N ILE A 190 -1.11 -23.18 -18.74
CA ILE A 190 -1.89 -24.03 -19.64
C ILE A 190 -1.31 -23.88 -21.05
N GLU A 191 -0.53 -24.88 -21.46
CA GLU A 191 0.16 -24.87 -22.77
C GLU A 191 -0.74 -25.25 -23.94
N SER A 192 -1.82 -25.98 -23.68
CA SER A 192 -2.74 -26.46 -24.71
C SER A 192 -4.17 -26.53 -24.18
N PHE A 193 -5.13 -26.59 -25.09
CA PHE A 193 -6.57 -26.69 -24.76
C PHE A 193 -6.91 -28.09 -24.19
N SER A 194 -6.52 -28.33 -22.94
CA SER A 194 -6.62 -29.61 -22.23
C SER A 194 -7.22 -29.41 -20.84
N PHE A 195 -8.05 -30.37 -20.41
CA PHE A 195 -8.75 -30.36 -19.12
C PHE A 195 -8.37 -31.54 -18.22
N LYS A 196 -7.26 -32.23 -18.52
CA LYS A 196 -6.78 -33.37 -17.71
C LYS A 196 -6.55 -33.00 -16.25
N ASP A 197 -6.12 -31.76 -16.02
CA ASP A 197 -5.79 -31.24 -14.69
C ASP A 197 -6.92 -30.38 -14.09
N ALA A 198 -8.11 -30.38 -14.70
CA ALA A 198 -9.23 -29.54 -14.25
C ALA A 198 -9.59 -29.79 -12.76
N ASP A 199 -9.59 -31.05 -12.33
CA ASP A 199 -9.84 -31.42 -10.94
C ASP A 199 -8.79 -30.85 -9.97
N LEU A 200 -7.54 -30.66 -10.42
CA LEU A 200 -6.50 -30.01 -9.62
C LEU A 200 -6.81 -28.53 -9.44
N TYR A 201 -7.26 -27.85 -10.49
CA TYR A 201 -7.66 -26.43 -10.41
C TYR A 201 -8.82 -26.25 -9.43
N LEU A 202 -9.82 -27.13 -9.51
CA LEU A 202 -10.96 -27.11 -8.59
C LEU A 202 -10.52 -27.40 -7.15
N SER A 203 -9.63 -28.36 -6.94
CA SER A 203 -9.08 -28.67 -5.62
C SER A 203 -8.34 -27.47 -5.02
N SER A 204 -7.52 -26.78 -5.81
CA SER A 204 -6.84 -25.55 -5.38
C SER A 204 -7.82 -24.43 -5.08
N LEU A 205 -8.84 -24.23 -5.92
CA LEU A 205 -9.88 -23.23 -5.72
C LEU A 205 -10.65 -23.49 -4.41
N LEU A 206 -11.01 -24.75 -4.12
CA LEU A 206 -11.71 -25.13 -2.90
C LEU A 206 -10.85 -24.96 -1.65
N LYS A 207 -9.55 -25.26 -1.75
CA LYS A 207 -8.60 -25.19 -0.63
C LYS A 207 -8.18 -23.76 -0.31
N HIS A 208 -7.94 -22.94 -1.33
CA HIS A 208 -7.30 -21.62 -1.18
C HIS A 208 -8.22 -20.44 -1.51
N GLY A 209 -9.40 -20.70 -2.09
CA GLY A 209 -10.38 -19.67 -2.45
C GLY A 209 -10.10 -18.94 -3.77
N PHE A 210 -8.99 -19.23 -4.45
CA PHE A 210 -8.66 -18.69 -5.76
C PHE A 210 -7.75 -19.63 -6.56
N VAL A 211 -7.75 -19.47 -7.88
CA VAL A 211 -6.80 -20.11 -8.81
C VAL A 211 -6.47 -19.15 -9.95
N LEU A 212 -5.20 -19.10 -10.36
CA LEU A 212 -4.70 -18.30 -11.47
C LEU A 212 -4.26 -19.24 -12.60
N LEU A 213 -4.91 -19.12 -13.76
CA LEU A 213 -4.63 -19.91 -14.95
C LEU A 213 -3.97 -19.02 -16.00
N GLU A 214 -2.70 -19.28 -16.31
CA GLU A 214 -1.98 -18.57 -17.38
C GLU A 214 -2.12 -19.36 -18.69
N LEU A 215 -2.97 -18.85 -19.60
CA LEU A 215 -3.14 -19.45 -20.92
C LEU A 215 -1.98 -19.06 -21.84
N LYS A 216 -1.23 -20.04 -22.34
CA LYS A 216 -0.13 -19.83 -23.31
C LYS A 216 -0.59 -19.84 -24.77
N PHE A 217 -1.89 -19.68 -24.99
CA PHE A 217 -2.54 -19.63 -26.30
C PHE A 217 -3.63 -18.56 -26.33
N GLU A 218 -3.99 -18.10 -27.53
CA GLU A 218 -5.08 -17.14 -27.69
C GLU A 218 -6.43 -17.81 -27.47
N ASP A 219 -7.29 -17.17 -26.66
CA ASP A 219 -8.67 -17.57 -26.46
C ASP A 219 -9.60 -16.35 -26.47
N ILE A 220 -9.61 -15.64 -27.60
CA ILE A 220 -10.39 -14.41 -27.79
C ILE A 220 -11.89 -14.64 -27.57
N GLY A 221 -12.36 -15.85 -27.84
CA GLY A 221 -13.77 -16.24 -27.69
C GLY A 221 -14.15 -16.74 -26.29
N SER A 222 -13.21 -16.77 -25.34
CA SER A 222 -13.41 -17.31 -23.99
C SER A 222 -13.93 -18.75 -23.97
N ASN A 223 -13.56 -19.55 -24.98
CA ASN A 223 -14.02 -20.93 -25.14
C ASN A 223 -13.37 -21.85 -24.10
N PHE A 224 -12.17 -21.52 -23.64
CA PHE A 224 -11.46 -22.29 -22.62
C PHE A 224 -12.24 -22.30 -21.32
N LEU A 225 -12.68 -21.12 -20.85
CA LEU A 225 -13.44 -20.99 -19.61
C LEU A 225 -14.73 -21.81 -19.66
N MET A 226 -15.45 -21.76 -20.79
CA MET A 226 -16.68 -22.52 -20.99
C MET A 226 -16.45 -24.04 -20.99
N SER A 227 -15.39 -24.47 -21.66
CA SER A 227 -15.02 -25.89 -21.72
C SER A 227 -14.52 -26.40 -20.37
N LEU A 228 -13.83 -25.54 -19.60
CA LEU A 228 -13.42 -25.82 -18.22
C LEU A 228 -14.64 -26.05 -17.34
N LEU A 229 -15.63 -25.15 -17.37
CA LEU A 229 -16.88 -25.32 -16.61
C LEU A 229 -17.59 -26.63 -16.98
N HIS A 230 -17.66 -26.96 -18.27
CA HIS A 230 -18.22 -28.24 -18.72
C HIS A 230 -17.45 -29.44 -18.16
N SER A 231 -16.11 -29.42 -18.20
CA SER A 231 -15.27 -30.49 -17.66
C SER A 231 -15.43 -30.68 -16.15
N LEU A 232 -15.71 -29.59 -15.43
CA LEU A 232 -15.94 -29.59 -13.97
C LEU A 232 -17.41 -29.86 -13.59
N ASN A 233 -18.28 -30.16 -14.56
CA ASN A 233 -19.73 -30.27 -14.35
C ASN A 233 -20.35 -29.03 -13.67
N MET A 234 -19.80 -27.85 -13.94
CA MET A 234 -20.29 -26.57 -13.44
C MET A 234 -21.16 -25.88 -14.50
N GLN A 235 -22.23 -25.23 -14.05
CA GLN A 235 -23.13 -24.50 -14.92
C GLN A 235 -22.91 -22.99 -14.76
N PRO A 236 -22.68 -22.24 -15.84
CA PRO A 236 -22.58 -20.78 -15.76
C PRO A 236 -23.95 -20.18 -15.43
N ARG A 237 -23.94 -19.05 -14.72
CA ARG A 237 -25.16 -18.29 -14.44
C ARG A 237 -25.40 -17.30 -15.58
N SER A 238 -26.60 -17.31 -16.14
CA SER A 238 -27.02 -16.33 -17.14
C SER A 238 -27.41 -15.00 -16.49
N HIS A 239 -27.03 -13.89 -17.11
CA HIS A 239 -27.46 -12.53 -16.77
C HIS A 239 -28.76 -12.12 -17.50
N GLY A 240 -29.33 -13.00 -18.32
CA GLY A 240 -30.59 -12.77 -19.04
C GLY A 240 -31.03 -13.93 -19.96
N ASN A 241 -31.71 -13.61 -21.07
CA ASN A 241 -32.39 -14.55 -21.97
C ASN A 241 -31.73 -14.71 -23.36
N LYS A 242 -30.51 -14.21 -23.59
CA LYS A 242 -29.83 -14.32 -24.90
C LYS A 242 -28.77 -15.44 -24.93
N ASP A 243 -28.38 -15.87 -26.13
CA ASP A 243 -27.23 -16.77 -26.31
C ASP A 243 -25.94 -16.08 -25.81
N ARG A 244 -25.13 -16.80 -25.03
CA ARG A 244 -23.90 -16.30 -24.35
C ARG A 244 -24.10 -15.18 -23.32
N ASP A 245 -25.31 -15.01 -22.79
CA ASP A 245 -25.62 -14.02 -21.74
C ASP A 245 -24.99 -14.34 -20.37
N TYR A 246 -24.04 -15.27 -20.33
CA TYR A 246 -23.24 -15.67 -19.17
C TYR A 246 -21.78 -15.17 -19.24
N ILE A 247 -21.36 -14.55 -20.36
CA ILE A 247 -20.06 -13.88 -20.47
C ILE A 247 -20.30 -12.38 -20.54
N TRP A 248 -19.70 -11.65 -19.61
CA TRP A 248 -19.82 -10.20 -19.53
C TRP A 248 -18.51 -9.52 -19.91
N GLU A 249 -18.50 -8.74 -20.99
CA GLU A 249 -17.32 -7.96 -21.37
C GLU A 249 -17.13 -6.76 -20.43
N ILE A 250 -15.99 -6.73 -19.75
CA ILE A 250 -15.56 -5.60 -18.92
C ILE A 250 -14.58 -4.76 -19.75
N LYS A 251 -15.04 -3.59 -20.22
CA LYS A 251 -14.22 -2.64 -20.98
C LYS A 251 -14.77 -1.22 -20.82
N PRO A 252 -13.92 -0.21 -20.57
CA PRO A 252 -14.37 1.17 -20.55
C PRO A 252 -14.80 1.59 -21.96
N PHE A 253 -15.95 2.25 -22.07
CA PHE A 253 -16.33 3.00 -23.26
C PHE A 253 -16.86 4.38 -22.86
N LEU A 254 -16.90 5.32 -23.80
CA LEU A 254 -17.57 6.61 -23.62
C LEU A 254 -19.08 6.36 -23.51
N ALA A 255 -19.52 6.00 -22.32
CA ALA A 255 -20.88 5.64 -22.01
C ALA A 255 -21.57 6.81 -21.30
N GLY A 256 -22.86 7.01 -21.56
CA GLY A 256 -23.66 8.00 -20.84
C GLY A 256 -23.75 7.69 -19.33
N PRO A 257 -24.31 8.60 -18.52
CA PRO A 257 -24.37 8.48 -17.05
C PRO A 257 -25.14 7.27 -16.49
N SER A 258 -25.79 6.48 -17.34
CA SER A 258 -26.54 5.27 -16.99
C SER A 258 -25.81 3.96 -17.32
N ALA A 259 -24.52 4.03 -17.66
CA ALA A 259 -23.75 2.85 -18.03
C ALA A 259 -23.49 1.94 -16.82
N PRO A 260 -23.45 0.61 -17.01
CA PRO A 260 -22.97 -0.30 -15.99
C PRO A 260 -21.57 0.12 -15.53
N ARG A 261 -21.29 0.05 -14.23
CA ARG A 261 -19.98 0.42 -13.68
C ARG A 261 -18.83 -0.31 -14.37
N SER A 262 -19.04 -1.57 -14.79
CA SER A 262 -18.04 -2.38 -15.54
C SER A 262 -17.59 -1.76 -16.87
N HIS A 263 -18.24 -0.70 -17.30
CA HIS A 263 -18.00 0.03 -18.54
C HIS A 263 -17.47 1.45 -18.33
N THR A 264 -17.10 1.80 -17.09
CA THR A 264 -16.43 3.06 -16.74
C THR A 264 -14.92 2.83 -16.50
N ASP A 265 -14.16 3.92 -16.38
CA ASP A 265 -12.74 3.93 -16.01
C ASP A 265 -12.52 4.26 -14.51
N GLU A 266 -13.58 4.27 -13.72
CA GLU A 266 -13.54 4.54 -12.28
C GLU A 266 -13.15 3.29 -11.46
N THR A 267 -12.63 3.51 -10.26
CA THR A 267 -12.30 2.42 -9.33
C THR A 267 -13.55 1.65 -8.91
N PHE A 268 -13.53 0.33 -9.11
CA PHE A 268 -14.48 -0.57 -8.49
C PHE A 268 -14.19 -0.71 -7.00
N GLN A 269 -15.14 -0.31 -6.16
CA GLN A 269 -15.06 -0.52 -4.72
C GLN A 269 -15.11 -2.02 -4.40
N MET A 270 -14.46 -2.41 -3.30
CA MET A 270 -14.46 -3.80 -2.85
C MET A 270 -15.89 -4.26 -2.55
N HIS A 271 -16.28 -5.38 -3.13
CA HIS A 271 -17.61 -5.94 -3.02
C HIS A 271 -17.58 -7.45 -3.31
N THR A 272 -18.66 -8.14 -2.97
CA THR A 272 -18.98 -9.46 -3.49
C THR A 272 -20.00 -9.33 -4.61
N ASP A 273 -19.79 -10.07 -5.70
CA ASP A 273 -20.72 -10.04 -6.82
C ASP A 273 -22.09 -10.65 -6.48
N ALA A 274 -23.13 -10.19 -7.17
CA ALA A 274 -24.53 -10.62 -6.97
C ALA A 274 -25.02 -10.58 -5.50
N SER A 275 -24.51 -9.66 -4.68
CA SER A 275 -24.88 -9.56 -3.25
C SER A 275 -26.36 -9.24 -3.00
N TYR A 276 -27.11 -8.83 -4.02
CA TYR A 276 -28.56 -8.63 -4.01
C TYR A 276 -29.37 -9.91 -4.28
N ASP A 277 -28.73 -10.99 -4.75
CA ASP A 277 -29.41 -12.24 -5.11
C ASP A 277 -29.71 -13.06 -3.84
N ILE A 278 -30.84 -13.78 -3.84
CA ILE A 278 -31.22 -14.71 -2.75
C ILE A 278 -30.19 -15.84 -2.65
N ASN A 279 -29.67 -16.30 -3.78
CA ASN A 279 -28.64 -17.33 -3.84
C ASN A 279 -27.48 -16.79 -4.70
N PRO A 280 -26.55 -15.99 -4.14
CA PRO A 280 -25.46 -15.40 -4.91
C PRO A 280 -24.56 -16.48 -5.53
N ALA A 281 -23.90 -16.12 -6.63
CA ALA A 281 -22.93 -17.01 -7.26
C ALA A 281 -21.79 -17.34 -6.29
N ARG A 282 -21.39 -18.61 -6.23
CA ARG A 282 -20.34 -19.08 -5.32
C ARG A 282 -18.93 -18.81 -5.85
N TYR A 283 -18.80 -18.71 -7.16
CA TYR A 283 -17.54 -18.46 -7.84
C TYR A 283 -17.78 -17.43 -8.94
N PHE A 284 -16.75 -16.66 -9.24
CA PHE A 284 -16.67 -15.83 -10.43
C PHE A 284 -15.34 -16.12 -11.13
N ALA A 285 -15.27 -15.81 -12.43
CA ALA A 285 -14.05 -15.95 -13.20
C ALA A 285 -13.83 -14.68 -14.01
N LEU A 286 -12.57 -14.23 -14.06
CA LEU A 286 -12.14 -13.11 -14.88
C LEU A 286 -11.08 -13.61 -15.86
N GLN A 287 -11.27 -13.34 -17.15
CA GLN A 287 -10.29 -13.63 -18.18
C GLN A 287 -9.77 -12.31 -18.74
N CYS A 288 -8.46 -12.08 -18.62
CA CYS A 288 -7.83 -10.95 -19.27
C CYS A 288 -7.62 -11.24 -20.77
N LEU A 289 -8.43 -10.61 -21.62
CA LEU A 289 -8.24 -10.68 -23.08
C LEU A 289 -7.24 -9.63 -23.56
N ARG A 290 -7.16 -8.49 -22.88
CA ARG A 290 -6.25 -7.38 -23.18
C ARG A 290 -5.86 -6.68 -21.89
N ASN A 291 -4.56 -6.60 -21.64
CA ASN A 291 -4.03 -5.84 -20.52
C ASN A 291 -4.30 -4.34 -20.68
N ASP A 292 -4.50 -3.67 -19.56
CA ASP A 292 -4.50 -2.21 -19.50
C ASP A 292 -3.14 -1.65 -19.98
N ARG A 293 -3.17 -0.46 -20.57
CA ARG A 293 -1.98 0.23 -21.12
C ARG A 293 -1.66 1.54 -20.41
N LEU A 294 -2.47 1.92 -19.42
CA LEU A 294 -2.38 3.17 -18.68
C LEU A 294 -2.02 2.97 -17.21
N ASN A 295 -1.50 1.80 -16.85
CA ASN A 295 -1.04 1.45 -15.51
C ASN A 295 -2.17 1.44 -14.45
N GLY A 296 -3.38 1.11 -14.88
CA GLY A 296 -4.57 0.81 -14.08
C GLY A 296 -5.06 -0.62 -14.31
N GLY A 297 -6.37 -0.86 -14.17
CA GLY A 297 -7.00 -2.16 -14.49
C GLY A 297 -6.53 -3.33 -13.63
N GLN A 298 -5.95 -3.06 -12.46
CA GLN A 298 -5.47 -4.10 -11.54
C GLN A 298 -6.66 -4.75 -10.84
N ASN A 299 -6.70 -6.08 -10.84
CA ASN A 299 -7.63 -6.82 -9.99
C ASN A 299 -7.13 -6.81 -8.55
N LEU A 300 -8.01 -6.42 -7.64
CA LEU A 300 -7.77 -6.41 -6.20
C LEU A 300 -8.68 -7.45 -5.56
N VAL A 301 -8.11 -8.34 -4.75
CA VAL A 301 -8.89 -9.27 -3.94
C VAL A 301 -8.50 -9.15 -2.47
N VAL A 302 -9.40 -9.55 -1.56
CA VAL A 302 -9.18 -9.56 -0.10
C VAL A 302 -9.72 -10.88 0.44
N LYS A 303 -9.00 -11.49 1.37
CA LYS A 303 -9.36 -12.78 1.96
C LYS A 303 -10.14 -12.51 3.23
N LEU A 304 -11.38 -12.96 3.26
CA LEU A 304 -12.29 -12.72 4.38
C LEU A 304 -11.69 -13.17 5.72
N GLN A 305 -10.96 -14.28 5.76
CA GLN A 305 -10.35 -14.77 7.01
C GLN A 305 -9.40 -13.75 7.66
N ASP A 306 -8.65 -12.98 6.86
CA ASP A 306 -7.75 -11.97 7.41
C ASP A 306 -8.54 -10.83 8.06
N ILE A 307 -9.67 -10.47 7.45
CA ILE A 307 -10.60 -9.47 7.99
C ILE A 307 -11.27 -9.96 9.27
N LEU A 308 -11.70 -11.22 9.30
CA LEU A 308 -12.31 -11.83 10.49
C LEU A 308 -11.33 -11.88 11.67
N ASN A 309 -10.04 -12.09 11.42
CA ASN A 309 -9.01 -12.10 12.46
C ASN A 309 -8.78 -10.72 13.10
N GLU A 310 -9.18 -9.63 12.44
CA GLU A 310 -9.08 -8.25 12.95
C GLU A 310 -10.37 -7.75 13.61
N LEU A 311 -11.49 -8.45 13.40
CA LEU A 311 -12.75 -8.21 14.06
C LEU A 311 -12.80 -8.94 15.41
N THR A 312 -13.47 -8.33 16.38
CA THR A 312 -13.80 -8.97 17.65
C THR A 312 -14.99 -9.90 17.46
N GLN A 313 -15.14 -10.91 18.34
CA GLN A 313 -16.28 -11.83 18.26
C GLN A 313 -17.63 -11.09 18.31
N ASN A 314 -17.76 -10.05 19.12
CA ASN A 314 -18.98 -9.24 19.19
C ASN A 314 -19.29 -8.52 17.87
N GLU A 315 -18.27 -7.99 17.18
CA GLU A 315 -18.45 -7.35 15.87
C GLU A 315 -18.88 -8.38 14.82
N ILE A 316 -18.28 -9.57 14.83
CA ILE A 316 -18.68 -10.69 13.96
C ILE A 316 -20.13 -11.08 14.24
N ASP A 317 -20.50 -11.28 15.51
CA ASP A 317 -21.86 -11.67 15.91
C ASP A 317 -22.89 -10.62 15.47
N LEU A 318 -22.56 -9.33 15.57
CA LEU A 318 -23.41 -8.24 15.07
C LEU A 318 -23.58 -8.30 13.55
N LEU A 319 -22.48 -8.42 12.80
CA LEU A 319 -22.49 -8.49 11.34
C LEU A 319 -23.16 -9.76 10.81
N VAL A 320 -23.22 -10.83 11.61
CA VAL A 320 -23.92 -12.08 11.31
C VAL A 320 -25.42 -12.02 11.65
N SER A 321 -25.79 -11.41 12.78
CA SER A 321 -27.15 -11.47 13.31
C SER A 321 -28.09 -10.38 12.77
N VAL A 322 -27.56 -9.21 12.43
CA VAL A 322 -28.36 -8.07 11.98
C VAL A 322 -28.59 -8.15 10.47
N LYS A 323 -29.85 -8.01 10.06
CA LYS A 323 -30.23 -7.98 8.65
C LYS A 323 -30.32 -6.55 8.14
N VAL A 324 -29.80 -6.34 6.93
CA VAL A 324 -29.85 -5.07 6.19
C VAL A 324 -30.66 -5.23 4.91
N LYS A 325 -31.26 -4.13 4.45
CA LYS A 325 -31.98 -4.06 3.17
C LYS A 325 -30.96 -3.85 2.06
N ILE A 326 -30.74 -4.89 1.24
CA ILE A 326 -29.86 -4.85 0.08
C ILE A 326 -30.71 -4.65 -1.18
N LYS A 327 -30.60 -3.49 -1.82
CA LYS A 327 -31.35 -3.13 -3.03
C LYS A 327 -31.01 -4.06 -4.20
N ILE A 328 -32.04 -4.53 -4.88
CA ILE A 328 -31.93 -5.22 -6.17
C ILE A 328 -31.86 -4.16 -7.27
N PRO A 329 -30.78 -4.09 -8.05
CA PRO A 329 -30.70 -3.16 -9.18
C PRO A 329 -31.82 -3.44 -10.20
N GLN A 330 -32.34 -2.39 -10.83
CA GLN A 330 -33.54 -2.49 -11.69
C GLN A 330 -33.32 -3.41 -12.89
N GLU A 331 -32.10 -3.43 -13.42
CA GLU A 331 -31.66 -4.29 -14.51
C GLU A 331 -31.71 -5.79 -14.16
N PHE A 332 -31.67 -6.15 -12.87
CA PHE A 332 -31.74 -7.52 -12.39
C PHE A 332 -33.09 -7.87 -11.74
N LYS A 333 -34.05 -6.94 -11.74
CA LYS A 333 -35.38 -7.18 -11.16
C LYS A 333 -36.18 -8.12 -12.05
N ARG A 334 -36.53 -9.30 -11.52
CA ARG A 334 -37.41 -10.25 -12.21
C ARG A 334 -38.88 -9.78 -12.09
N LYS A 335 -39.68 -10.08 -13.13
CA LYS A 335 -41.08 -9.62 -13.24
C LYS A 335 -42.00 -10.12 -12.13
N ASP A 336 -41.63 -11.21 -11.47
CA ASP A 336 -42.35 -11.87 -10.39
C ASP A 336 -41.99 -11.32 -8.99
N MET A 337 -41.00 -10.42 -8.88
CA MET A 337 -40.55 -9.87 -7.60
C MET A 337 -41.36 -8.63 -7.21
N THR A 338 -42.04 -8.69 -6.07
CA THR A 338 -42.80 -7.58 -5.50
C THR A 338 -41.89 -6.56 -4.83
N GLU A 339 -40.92 -7.03 -4.06
CA GLU A 339 -39.93 -6.20 -3.37
C GLU A 339 -38.77 -5.80 -4.29
N ASP A 340 -38.13 -4.67 -3.99
CA ASP A 340 -36.92 -4.18 -4.65
C ASP A 340 -35.65 -4.32 -3.78
N PHE A 341 -35.72 -5.11 -2.72
CA PHE A 341 -34.59 -5.44 -1.84
C PHE A 341 -34.67 -6.89 -1.32
N VAL A 342 -33.54 -7.39 -0.84
CA VAL A 342 -33.46 -8.59 0.01
C VAL A 342 -33.05 -8.20 1.43
N LEU A 343 -33.55 -8.93 2.44
CA LEU A 343 -33.29 -8.65 3.86
C LEU A 343 -32.32 -9.69 4.43
N GLU A 344 -31.04 -9.33 4.49
CA GLU A 344 -29.92 -10.27 4.64
C GLU A 344 -28.79 -9.66 5.47
N SER A 345 -27.97 -10.50 6.12
CA SER A 345 -26.82 -10.05 6.93
C SER A 345 -25.57 -9.89 6.09
N ILE A 346 -24.61 -9.06 6.53
CA ILE A 346 -23.36 -8.82 5.80
C ILE A 346 -22.43 -10.03 5.90
N LEU A 347 -22.32 -10.60 7.10
CA LEU A 347 -21.69 -11.90 7.32
C LEU A 347 -22.79 -12.94 7.51
N TYR A 348 -22.54 -14.18 7.08
CA TYR A 348 -23.49 -15.28 7.29
C TYR A 348 -22.76 -16.60 7.40
N THR A 349 -23.33 -17.57 8.12
CA THR A 349 -22.73 -18.89 8.26
C THR A 349 -23.35 -19.87 7.28
N LYS A 350 -22.53 -20.60 6.52
CA LYS A 350 -22.97 -21.68 5.63
C LYS A 350 -21.94 -22.80 5.65
N PHE A 351 -22.40 -24.04 5.82
CA PHE A 351 -21.52 -25.22 5.92
C PHE A 351 -20.43 -25.12 7.02
N GLY A 352 -20.72 -24.41 8.11
CA GLY A 352 -19.76 -24.20 9.21
C GLY A 352 -18.76 -23.07 8.97
N GLU A 353 -18.77 -22.43 7.79
CA GLU A 353 -17.88 -21.34 7.43
C GLU A 353 -18.61 -19.99 7.49
N ILE A 354 -17.90 -18.93 7.91
CA ILE A 354 -18.39 -17.56 7.79
C ILE A 354 -18.09 -17.06 6.37
N LEU A 355 -19.14 -16.60 5.70
CA LEU A 355 -19.12 -16.02 4.37
C LEU A 355 -19.56 -14.57 4.42
N VAL A 356 -19.30 -13.84 3.34
CA VAL A 356 -19.62 -12.42 3.22
C VAL A 356 -20.51 -12.16 2.02
N ARG A 357 -21.45 -11.24 2.18
CA ARG A 357 -22.21 -10.59 1.10
C ARG A 357 -22.21 -9.10 1.35
N TYR A 358 -21.50 -8.35 0.53
CA TYR A 358 -21.29 -6.94 0.78
C TYR A 358 -21.19 -6.16 -0.53
N ARG A 359 -21.90 -5.04 -0.58
CA ARG A 359 -21.75 -4.02 -1.61
C ARG A 359 -22.34 -2.70 -1.10
N HIS A 360 -21.47 -1.71 -0.86
CA HIS A 360 -21.82 -0.46 -0.18
C HIS A 360 -23.01 0.27 -0.81
N ASP A 361 -22.98 0.47 -2.14
CA ASP A 361 -23.91 1.35 -2.86
C ASP A 361 -25.36 0.84 -2.93
N ILE A 362 -25.62 -0.36 -2.42
CA ILE A 362 -26.96 -0.97 -2.42
C ILE A 362 -27.50 -1.28 -1.01
N ILE A 363 -26.82 -0.88 0.06
CA ILE A 363 -27.33 -1.01 1.44
C ILE A 363 -28.22 0.19 1.75
N LEU A 364 -29.52 -0.03 1.95
CA LEU A 364 -30.52 1.06 2.01
C LEU A 364 -30.78 1.62 3.42
N ASN A 365 -30.67 0.77 4.43
CA ASN A 365 -31.11 1.11 5.79
C ASN A 365 -29.94 1.35 6.76
N ALA A 366 -28.74 1.67 6.26
CA ALA A 366 -27.57 1.90 7.12
C ALA A 366 -27.85 2.87 8.28
N ASN A 367 -28.63 3.93 8.01
CA ASN A 367 -29.00 4.96 9.00
C ASN A 367 -30.07 4.53 10.01
N GLU A 368 -30.72 3.38 9.82
CA GLU A 368 -31.76 2.83 10.71
C GLU A 368 -31.18 1.79 11.69
N LEU A 369 -29.88 1.48 11.58
CA LEU A 369 -29.20 0.44 12.36
C LEU A 369 -28.65 1.03 13.66
N CYS A 370 -28.43 0.18 14.66
CA CYS A 370 -27.88 0.63 15.93
C CYS A 370 -26.40 1.04 15.80
N ASP A 371 -25.97 2.01 16.61
CA ASP A 371 -24.61 2.57 16.56
C ASP A 371 -23.51 1.49 16.57
N LYS A 372 -23.66 0.47 17.42
CA LYS A 372 -22.70 -0.65 17.51
C LYS A 372 -22.56 -1.43 16.21
N TYR A 373 -23.66 -1.62 15.47
CA TYR A 373 -23.61 -2.29 14.19
C TYR A 373 -22.93 -1.40 13.13
N ILE A 374 -23.25 -0.10 13.14
CA ILE A 374 -22.63 0.87 12.23
C ILE A 374 -21.12 0.90 12.46
N GLU A 375 -20.65 0.99 13.71
CA GLU A 375 -19.22 0.94 14.06
C GLU A 375 -18.55 -0.35 13.55
N ALA A 376 -19.20 -1.51 13.73
CA ALA A 376 -18.69 -2.79 13.25
C ALA A 376 -18.63 -2.83 11.72
N LEU A 377 -19.65 -2.30 11.03
CA LEU A 377 -19.69 -2.20 9.57
C LEU A 377 -18.61 -1.26 9.06
N GLU A 378 -18.48 -0.05 9.60
CA GLU A 378 -17.43 0.91 9.21
C GLU A 378 -16.03 0.33 9.41
N LYS A 379 -15.80 -0.42 10.51
CA LYS A 379 -14.54 -1.13 10.71
C LYS A 379 -14.34 -2.19 9.63
N PHE A 380 -15.34 -3.01 9.34
CA PHE A 380 -15.28 -3.99 8.25
C PHE A 380 -14.98 -3.32 6.90
N GLU A 381 -15.69 -2.25 6.55
CA GLU A 381 -15.50 -1.47 5.32
C GLU A 381 -14.08 -0.90 5.21
N ARG A 382 -13.56 -0.37 6.32
CA ARG A 382 -12.17 0.09 6.39
C ARG A 382 -11.22 -1.06 6.12
N LEU A 383 -11.35 -2.18 6.83
CA LEU A 383 -10.47 -3.34 6.72
C LEU A 383 -10.44 -3.92 5.30
N ILE A 384 -11.59 -4.05 4.64
CA ILE A 384 -11.63 -4.56 3.25
C ILE A 384 -11.07 -3.58 2.23
N ASN A 385 -10.89 -2.30 2.58
CA ASN A 385 -10.32 -1.27 1.70
C ASN A 385 -8.89 -0.85 2.10
N LEU A 386 -8.32 -1.46 3.14
CA LEU A 386 -6.93 -1.26 3.53
C LEU A 386 -6.02 -1.93 2.50
N LYS A 387 -5.10 -1.16 1.93
CA LYS A 387 -4.18 -1.65 0.88
C LYS A 387 -3.32 -2.82 1.33
N GLU A 388 -3.01 -2.90 2.62
CA GLU A 388 -2.28 -4.01 3.24
C GLU A 388 -3.04 -5.34 3.20
N ASN A 389 -4.37 -5.29 3.04
CA ASN A 389 -5.23 -6.47 2.89
C ASN A 389 -5.47 -6.82 1.41
N PHE A 390 -4.99 -6.00 0.46
CA PHE A 390 -5.17 -6.25 -0.96
C PHE A 390 -4.18 -7.28 -1.48
N TYR A 391 -4.71 -8.17 -2.29
CA TYR A 391 -3.99 -9.12 -3.12
C TYR A 391 -4.02 -8.61 -4.56
N THR A 392 -2.84 -8.50 -5.19
CA THR A 392 -2.67 -8.09 -6.60
C THR A 392 -2.14 -9.26 -7.42
N GLU A 393 -2.55 -9.40 -8.68
CA GLU A 393 -2.23 -10.55 -9.55
C GLU A 393 -0.74 -10.78 -9.90
N GLU A 394 0.22 -10.00 -9.40
CA GLU A 394 1.64 -10.25 -9.69
C GLU A 394 2.20 -11.42 -8.88
N PRO A 395 2.54 -12.57 -9.51
CA PRO A 395 3.16 -13.67 -8.80
C PRO A 395 4.60 -13.29 -8.46
N LYS A 396 4.92 -13.18 -7.17
CA LYS A 396 6.32 -13.26 -6.72
C LYS A 396 6.68 -14.73 -6.53
N TYR A 397 7.52 -15.25 -7.41
CA TYR A 397 8.04 -16.62 -7.35
C TYR A 397 8.84 -16.83 -6.06
N LEU A 398 8.36 -17.70 -5.17
CA LEU A 398 9.24 -18.40 -4.23
C LEU A 398 9.89 -19.53 -5.01
N THR A 399 11.19 -19.44 -5.25
CA THR A 399 11.92 -20.56 -5.84
C THR A 399 12.04 -21.68 -4.81
N LYS A 400 12.08 -22.93 -5.29
CA LYS A 400 12.14 -24.19 -4.52
C LYS A 400 13.24 -24.30 -3.45
N THR A 401 14.11 -23.31 -3.34
CA THR A 401 15.09 -23.15 -2.26
C THR A 401 14.48 -22.67 -0.93
N ASP A 402 13.27 -22.10 -0.94
CA ASP A 402 12.65 -21.52 0.24
C ASP A 402 11.90 -22.54 1.12
N SER A 403 11.79 -23.80 0.69
CA SER A 403 11.13 -24.88 1.44
C SER A 403 12.09 -25.80 2.21
N LEU A 404 13.35 -25.39 2.41
CA LEU A 404 14.37 -26.15 3.16
C LEU A 404 14.84 -25.44 4.44
N LEU A 405 14.07 -24.48 4.93
CA LEU A 405 14.28 -23.83 6.23
C LEU A 405 13.02 -23.96 7.08
N GLU A 406 12.64 -25.21 7.40
CA GLU A 406 11.94 -25.53 8.65
C GLU A 406 12.90 -26.21 9.61
#